data_AF-A0AAU8K382-F1
#
_entry.id   AF-A0AAU8K382-F1
#
_cell.length_a   1.000
_cell.length_b   1.000
_cell.length_c   1.000
_cell.angle_alpha   90.00
_cell.angle_beta   90.00
_cell.angle_gamma   90.00
#
_symmetry.space_group_name_H-M   'P 1'
#
loop_
_entity.id
_entity.type
_entity.pdbx_description
1 polymer ?
#
loop_
_entity_poly.entity_id
_entity_poly.type
_entity_poly.pdbx_seq_one_letter_code
_entity_poly.pdbx_strand_id
1 'polypeptide(L)' 'MTDQPAPTADRQALSAESASAVRAYAADQRARADDLAAALEDIAANGLPRAEDCTPWETIRDSRLAALAAGRDRAA' A
#
# COMPACT_ATOMS: atom_id res chain seq x y z
N MET A 1 -32.70 6.06 5.05
CA MET A 1 -31.96 7.33 5.04
C MET A 1 -30.95 7.23 3.92
N THR A 2 -31.30 7.73 2.74
CA THR A 2 -30.45 7.65 1.55
C THR A 2 -29.50 8.83 1.59
N ASP A 3 -28.25 8.59 2.01
CA ASP A 3 -27.20 9.60 1.95
C ASP A 3 -26.75 9.73 0.49
N GLN A 4 -27.49 10.51 -0.29
CA GLN A 4 -27.10 10.87 -1.64
C GLN A 4 -25.92 11.84 -1.51
N PRO A 5 -24.72 11.50 -2.02
CA PRO A 5 -23.57 12.37 -1.90
C PRO A 5 -23.90 13.76 -2.47
N ALA A 6 -23.57 14.81 -1.72
CA ALA A 6 -23.77 16.18 -2.17
C ALA A 6 -23.08 16.41 -3.54
N PRO A 7 -23.73 17.12 -4.48
CA PRO A 7 -23.15 17.36 -5.80
C PRO A 7 -21.82 18.09 -5.65
N THR A 8 -20.73 17.49 -6.14
CA THR A 8 -19.38 18.04 -6.12
C THR A 8 -19.19 19.06 -7.24
N ALA A 9 -20.01 20.11 -7.26
CA ALA A 9 -20.02 21.12 -8.32
C ALA A 9 -18.67 21.88 -8.43
N ASP A 10 -17.88 21.91 -7.35
CA ASP A 10 -16.59 22.62 -7.29
C ASP A 10 -15.38 21.75 -7.68
N ARG A 11 -15.59 20.50 -8.12
CA ARG A 11 -14.48 19.57 -8.44
C ARG A 11 -14.28 19.45 -9.95
N GLN A 12 -13.03 19.59 -10.38
CA GLN A 12 -12.64 19.33 -11.76
C GLN A 12 -12.67 17.81 -12.05
N ALA A 13 -13.31 17.43 -13.16
CA ALA A 13 -13.36 16.04 -13.60
C ALA A 13 -11.97 15.56 -14.05
N LEU A 14 -11.61 14.34 -13.65
CA LEU A 14 -10.41 13.66 -14.16
C LEU A 14 -10.66 13.08 -15.55
N SER A 15 -9.58 12.89 -16.32
CA SER A 15 -9.65 12.04 -17.52
C SER A 15 -10.04 10.60 -17.14
N ALA A 16 -10.60 9.86 -18.09
CA ALA A 16 -10.99 8.46 -17.86
C ALA A 16 -9.79 7.59 -17.43
N GLU A 17 -8.62 7.84 -18.01
CA GLU A 17 -7.37 7.15 -17.66
C GLU A 17 -6.94 7.46 -16.22
N SER A 18 -6.88 8.73 -15.84
CA SER A 18 -6.50 9.12 -14.47
C SER A 18 -7.50 8.58 -13.44
N ALA A 19 -8.80 8.62 -13.75
CA ALA A 19 -9.82 8.03 -12.89
C ALA A 19 -9.65 6.50 -12.75
N SER A 20 -9.27 5.81 -13.83
CA SER A 20 -8.96 4.38 -13.80
C SER A 20 -7.74 4.06 -12.93
N ALA A 21 -6.66 4.83 -13.10
CA ALA A 21 -5.43 4.66 -12.31
C ALA A 21 -5.69 4.86 -10.80
N VAL A 22 -6.48 5.87 -10.42
CA VAL A 22 -6.85 6.09 -9.01
C VAL A 22 -7.68 4.93 -8.47
N ARG A 23 -8.63 4.39 -9.25
CA ARG A 23 -9.43 3.22 -8.82
C ARG A 23 -8.57 1.96 -8.67
N ALA A 24 -7.64 1.74 -9.59
CA ALA A 24 -6.71 0.61 -9.51
C ALA A 24 -5.82 0.71 -8.27
N TYR A 25 -5.26 1.89 -8.00
CA TYR A 25 -4.50 2.14 -6.78
C TYR A 25 -5.36 1.91 -5.53
N ALA A 26 -6.61 2.39 -5.52
CA ALA A 26 -7.52 2.15 -4.40
C ALA A 26 -7.86 0.66 -4.19
N ALA A 27 -7.94 -0.14 -5.26
CA ALA A 27 -8.14 -1.58 -5.15
C ALA A 27 -6.90 -2.27 -4.56
N ASP A 28 -5.71 -1.89 -5.02
CA ASP A 28 -4.42 -2.35 -4.50
C ASP A 28 -4.24 -1.99 -3.01
N GLN A 29 -4.62 -0.78 -2.58
CA GLN A 29 -4.60 -0.42 -1.15
C GLN A 29 -5.55 -1.28 -0.30
N ARG A 30 -6.76 -1.58 -0.81
CA ARG A 30 -7.69 -2.46 -0.08
C ARG A 30 -7.13 -3.87 0.05
N ALA A 31 -6.59 -4.43 -1.03
CA ALA A 31 -5.96 -5.75 -0.98
C ALA A 31 -4.81 -5.80 0.04
N ARG A 32 -3.93 -4.79 0.07
CA ARG A 32 -2.87 -4.70 1.09
C ARG A 32 -3.40 -4.60 2.52
N ALA A 33 -4.52 -3.90 2.72
CA ALA A 33 -5.14 -3.81 4.02
C ALA A 33 -5.72 -5.16 4.47
N ASP A 34 -6.34 -5.90 3.55
CA ASP A 34 -6.86 -7.24 3.81
C ASP A 34 -5.71 -8.22 4.15
N ASP A 35 -4.60 -8.18 3.41
CA ASP A 35 -3.41 -8.99 3.68
C ASP A 35 -2.82 -8.68 5.07
N LEU A 36 -2.72 -7.40 5.43
CA LEU A 36 -2.23 -6.98 6.75
C LEU A 36 -3.17 -7.44 7.87
N ALA A 37 -4.49 -7.28 7.69
CA ALA A 37 -5.47 -7.72 8.66
C ALA A 37 -5.34 -9.24 8.91
N ALA A 38 -5.27 -10.04 7.84
CA ALA A 38 -5.07 -11.47 7.94
C ALA A 38 -3.78 -11.85 8.69
N ALA A 39 -2.67 -11.16 8.42
CA ALA A 39 -1.40 -11.40 9.12
C ALA A 39 -1.49 -11.06 10.63
N LEU A 40 -2.16 -9.96 10.99
CA LEU A 40 -2.35 -9.57 12.39
C LEU A 40 -3.28 -10.53 13.13
N GLU A 41 -4.33 -11.01 12.48
CA GLU A 41 -5.24 -12.03 13.02
C GLU A 41 -4.51 -13.37 13.24
N ASP A 42 -3.66 -13.78 12.30
CA ASP A 42 -2.81 -14.96 12.44
C ASP A 42 -1.85 -14.84 13.63
N ILE A 43 -1.17 -13.69 13.76
CA ILE A 43 -0.29 -13.42 14.92
C ILE A 43 -1.09 -13.46 16.23
N ALA A 44 -2.30 -12.92 16.25
CA ALA A 44 -3.15 -12.94 17.44
C ALA A 44 -3.58 -14.38 17.80
N ALA A 45 -3.81 -15.24 16.81
CA ALA A 45 -4.22 -16.63 17.01
C ALA A 45 -3.05 -17.58 17.34
N ASN A 46 -1.89 -17.37 16.72
CA ASN A 46 -0.80 -18.34 16.67
C ASN A 46 0.51 -17.83 17.30
N GLY A 47 0.58 -16.55 17.66
CA GLY A 47 1.79 -15.90 18.14
C GLY A 47 2.71 -15.43 17.02
N LEU A 48 3.88 -14.90 17.38
CA LEU A 48 4.85 -14.39 16.40
C LEU A 48 5.52 -15.55 15.64
N PRO A 49 5.86 -15.34 14.34
CA PRO A 49 6.70 -16.28 13.60
C PRO A 49 8.07 -16.43 14.28
N ARG A 50 8.74 -17.56 14.05
CA ARG A 50 10.09 -17.77 14.59
C ARG A 50 11.07 -16.83 13.92
N ALA A 51 12.09 -16.41 14.66
CA ALA A 51 13.10 -15.49 14.15
C ALA A 51 13.86 -16.06 12.94
N GLU A 52 14.05 -17.38 12.90
CA GLU A 52 14.68 -18.11 11.78
C GLU A 52 13.87 -18.08 10.47
N ASP A 53 12.55 -17.88 10.57
CA ASP A 53 11.64 -17.75 9.42
C ASP A 53 11.49 -16.27 8.98
N CYS A 54 12.02 -15.32 9.77
CA CYS A 54 11.93 -13.89 9.49
C CYS A 54 13.15 -13.38 8.72
N THR A 55 12.94 -12.35 7.90
CA THR A 55 14.06 -11.62 7.31
C THR A 55 14.63 -10.61 8.31
N PRO A 56 15.95 -10.57 8.56
CA PRO A 56 16.57 -9.57 9.43
C PRO A 56 16.28 -8.14 8.94
N TRP A 57 16.07 -7.23 9.88
CA TRP A 57 15.75 -5.84 9.59
C TRP A 57 16.83 -5.16 8.74
N GLU A 58 18.10 -5.44 9.03
CA GLU A 58 19.25 -4.89 8.32
C GLU A 58 19.20 -5.24 6.83
N THR A 59 18.83 -6.47 6.49
CA THR A 59 18.70 -6.93 5.10
C THR A 59 17.62 -6.14 4.35
N ILE A 60 16.44 -5.94 4.98
CA ILE A 60 15.34 -5.17 4.38
C ILE A 60 15.75 -3.71 4.22
N ARG A 61 16.28 -3.10 5.30
CA ARG A 61 16.70 -1.70 5.34
C ARG A 61 17.74 -1.40 4.25
N ASP A 62 18.79 -2.20 4.19
CA ASP A 62 19.92 -1.93 3.30
C ASP A 62 19.52 -2.13 1.83
N SER A 63 18.68 -3.12 1.54
CA SER A 63 18.07 -3.29 0.21
C SER A 63 17.25 -2.06 -0.21
N ARG A 64 16.42 -1.53 0.70
CA ARG A 64 15.60 -0.34 0.42
C ARG A 64 16.45 0.91 0.25
N LEU A 65 17.49 1.10 1.05
CA LEU A 65 18.41 2.22 0.93
C LEU A 65 19.19 2.17 -0.39
N ALA A 66 19.65 0.99 -0.81
CA ALA A 66 20.31 0.82 -2.10
C ALA A 66 19.38 1.16 -3.28
N ALA A 67 18.13 0.69 -3.23
CA ALA A 67 17.12 1.03 -4.25
C ALA A 67 16.83 2.53 -4.32
N LEU A 68 16.74 3.19 -3.16
CA LEU A 68 16.57 4.65 -3.08
C LEU A 68 17.78 5.41 -3.65
N ALA A 69 19.00 4.97 -3.35
CA ALA A 69 20.22 5.55 -3.90
C ALA A 69 20.25 5.41 -5.43
N ALA A 70 20.01 4.21 -5.96
CA ALA A 70 19.96 3.96 -7.40
C ALA A 70 18.85 4.77 -8.11
N GLY A 71 17.71 4.98 -7.43
CA GLY A 71 16.63 5.82 -7.95
C GLY A 71 17.00 7.30 -8.03
N ARG A 72 17.82 7.81 -7.09
CA ARG A 72 18.34 9.18 -7.12
C ARG A 72 19.36 9.38 -8.24
N ASP A 73 20.25 8.41 -8.43
CA ASP A 73 21.29 8.49 -9.48
C ASP A 73 20.68 8.46 -10.89
N ARG A 74 19.55 7.77 -11.09
CA ARG A 74 18.83 7.74 -12.37
C ARG A 74 18.08 9.06 -12.69
N ALA A 75 17.84 9.90 -11.68
CA ALA A 75 17.12 11.16 -11.81
C ALA A 75 18.03 12.39 -11.92
N ALA A 76 19.34 12.21 -11.73
CA ALA A 76 20.39 13.23 -11.84
C ALA A 76 21.04 13.21 -13.23
#